data_AF-A0A0M3J0Y7-F1
#
_entry.id   AF-A0A0M3J0Y7-F1
#
_cell.length_a   1.000
_cell.length_b   1.000
_cell.length_c   1.000
_cell.angle_alpha   90.00
_cell.angle_beta   90.00
_cell.angle_gamma   90.00
#
_symmetry.space_group_name_H-M   'P 1'
#
loop_
_entity.id
_entity.type
_entity.pdbx_description
1 polymer ?
#
loop_
_entity_poly.entity_id
_entity_poly.type
_entity_poly.pdbx_seq_one_letter_code
_entity_poly.pdbx_strand_id
1 'polypeptide(L)'
;MHVSALIKRPPKYESISVGILYILMNSIGIFTSSIIIAGILLEKSMRTSQCYRMMLCISVLGIIQQVIGLISGFLTIWPLENVYATKIAGALFEPMWMCMLYFIFLLSVNRLGIVSTSYVYKNWITSICNVLSLVSILLGLGFVIAFLTPNVTMRYDPYIYAWRYFHTTEAFIVAMFEACSLTPLSILSLVNYIGILIAIYRKVSSIHSGGAQIQLPL
;
A
#
# COMPACT_ATOMS: atom_id res chain seq x y z
N MET A 1 2.69 9.11 -37.72
CA MET A 1 2.82 10.38 -36.96
C MET A 1 4.16 10.39 -36.24
N HIS A 2 5.15 11.10 -36.78
CA HIS A 2 6.50 11.25 -36.24
C HIS A 2 6.54 12.39 -35.19
N VAL A 3 5.97 12.17 -34.00
CA VAL A 3 6.19 13.05 -32.83
C VAL A 3 7.32 12.49 -31.97
N SER A 4 8.44 12.15 -32.63
CA SER A 4 9.64 11.60 -31.98
C SER A 4 10.76 12.64 -31.85
N ALA A 5 10.54 13.85 -32.36
CA ALA A 5 11.64 14.74 -32.73
C ALA A 5 12.09 15.75 -31.65
N LEU A 6 11.45 15.82 -30.47
CA LEU A 6 11.79 16.88 -29.49
C LEU A 6 11.67 16.50 -28.01
N ILE A 7 11.68 15.21 -27.66
CA ILE A 7 11.82 14.82 -26.25
C ILE A 7 13.31 14.88 -25.90
N LYS A 8 13.76 16.05 -25.45
CA LYS A 8 15.11 16.27 -24.93
C LYS A 8 15.32 15.33 -23.73
N ARG A 9 16.27 14.39 -23.85
CA ARG A 9 16.64 13.52 -22.72
C ARG A 9 17.06 14.38 -21.52
N PRO A 10 16.66 14.00 -20.29
CA PRO A 10 17.17 14.67 -19.10
C PRO A 10 18.70 14.61 -19.07
N PRO A 11 19.36 15.59 -18.43
CA PRO A 11 20.80 15.55 -18.23
C PRO A 11 21.22 14.26 -17.52
N LYS A 12 22.30 13.63 -17.97
CA LYS A 12 22.76 12.34 -17.42
C LYS A 12 22.96 12.36 -15.90
N TYR A 13 23.43 13.49 -15.35
CA TYR A 13 23.65 13.63 -13.90
C TYR A 13 22.35 13.54 -13.10
N GLU A 14 21.24 14.03 -13.66
CA GLU A 14 19.94 14.06 -13.01
C GLU A 14 19.39 12.65 -12.89
N SER A 15 19.39 11.90 -13.99
CA SER A 15 18.92 10.51 -14.01
C SER A 15 19.77 9.61 -13.10
N ILE A 16 21.09 9.81 -13.06
CA ILE A 16 21.95 9.06 -12.12
C ILE A 16 21.55 9.36 -10.66
N SER A 17 21.37 10.63 -10.32
CA SER A 17 21.01 11.05 -8.95
C SER A 17 19.65 10.50 -8.52
N VAL A 18 18.63 10.63 -9.37
CA VAL A 18 17.29 10.09 -9.11
C VAL A 18 17.32 8.56 -9.02
N GLY A 19 18.03 7.89 -9.92
CA GLY A 19 18.18 6.44 -9.90
C GLY A 19 18.82 5.91 -8.62
N ILE A 20 19.91 6.56 -8.15
CA ILE A 20 20.55 6.23 -6.86
C ILE A 20 19.57 6.44 -5.70
N LEU A 21 18.80 7.53 -5.70
CA LEU A 21 17.80 7.80 -4.66
C LEU A 21 16.74 6.69 -4.62
N TYR A 22 16.21 6.27 -5.77
CA TYR A 22 15.28 5.15 -5.87
C TYR A 22 15.88 3.86 -5.30
N ILE A 23 17.12 3.54 -5.66
CA ILE A 23 17.81 2.32 -5.18
C ILE A 23 17.94 2.36 -3.65
N LEU A 24 18.40 3.48 -3.09
CA LEU A 24 18.59 3.63 -1.65
C LEU A 24 17.26 3.55 -0.88
N MET A 25 16.24 4.32 -1.30
CA MET A 25 14.94 4.34 -0.64
C MET A 25 14.28 2.96 -0.61
N ASN A 26 14.28 2.25 -1.75
CA ASN A 26 13.69 0.93 -1.82
C ASN A 26 14.52 -0.13 -1.07
N SER A 27 15.85 -0.01 -1.04
CA SER A 27 16.70 -0.92 -0.25
C SER A 27 16.42 -0.79 1.25
N ILE A 28 16.28 0.44 1.75
CA ILE A 28 15.90 0.70 3.15
C ILE A 28 14.50 0.12 3.42
N GLY A 29 13.54 0.37 2.52
CA GLY A 29 12.19 -0.17 2.61
C GLY A 29 12.16 -1.70 2.72
N ILE A 30 12.94 -2.40 1.89
CA ILE A 30 12.99 -3.87 1.85
C ILE A 30 13.58 -4.37 3.16
N PHE A 31 14.66 -3.75 3.64
CA PHE A 31 15.30 -4.11 4.90
C PHE A 31 14.32 -3.96 6.08
N THR A 32 13.65 -2.80 6.20
CA THR A 32 12.66 -2.56 7.25
C THR A 32 11.48 -3.54 7.17
N SER A 33 10.95 -3.78 5.97
CA SER A 33 9.83 -4.70 5.77
C SER A 33 10.22 -6.14 6.11
N SER A 34 11.46 -6.54 5.80
CA SER A 34 12.00 -7.86 6.13
C SER A 34 12.10 -8.06 7.65
N ILE A 35 12.52 -7.04 8.40
CA ILE A 35 12.53 -7.08 9.88
C ILE A 35 11.13 -7.24 10.43
N ILE A 36 10.14 -6.49 9.92
CA ILE A 36 8.74 -6.59 10.36
C ILE A 36 8.20 -8.00 10.09
N ILE A 37 8.42 -8.53 8.88
CA ILE A 37 8.00 -9.88 8.52
C ILE A 37 8.66 -10.90 9.45
N ALA A 38 9.97 -10.81 9.68
CA ALA A 38 10.68 -11.71 10.57
C ALA A 38 10.13 -11.63 12.01
N GLY A 39 9.89 -10.44 12.54
CA GLY A 39 9.30 -10.26 13.87
C GLY A 39 7.92 -10.90 14.01
N ILE A 40 7.03 -10.69 13.03
CA ILE A 40 5.70 -11.33 13.02
C ILE A 40 5.82 -12.84 12.86
N LEU A 41 6.75 -13.33 12.04
CA LEU A 41 6.94 -14.76 11.80
C LEU A 41 7.58 -15.49 12.98
N LEU A 42 8.40 -14.85 13.80
CA LEU A 42 9.02 -15.48 14.97
C LEU A 42 8.04 -15.58 16.14
N GLU A 43 7.17 -14.59 16.32
CA GLU A 43 6.28 -14.52 17.49
C GLU A 43 4.91 -15.17 17.21
N LYS A 44 4.68 -16.38 17.78
CA LYS A 44 3.43 -17.13 17.57
C LYS A 44 2.20 -16.33 18.03
N SER A 45 2.31 -15.55 19.10
CA SER A 45 1.21 -14.73 19.63
C SER A 45 0.80 -13.61 18.68
N MET A 46 1.74 -13.05 17.90
CA MET A 46 1.43 -12.04 16.89
C MET A 46 0.68 -12.65 15.71
N ARG A 47 1.08 -13.84 15.23
CA ARG A 47 0.47 -14.48 14.05
C ARG A 47 -1.00 -14.83 14.22
N THR A 48 -1.47 -15.04 15.45
CA THR A 48 -2.88 -15.36 15.71
C THR A 48 -3.77 -14.13 15.62
N SER A 49 -3.22 -12.92 15.79
CA SER A 49 -3.98 -11.67 15.73
C SER A 49 -4.19 -11.21 14.30
N GLN A 50 -5.46 -10.93 13.95
CA GLN A 50 -5.86 -10.51 12.60
C GLN A 50 -5.15 -9.23 12.14
N CYS A 51 -4.91 -8.29 13.05
CA CYS A 51 -4.18 -7.04 12.80
C CYS A 51 -2.77 -7.33 12.26
N TYR A 52 -2.02 -8.23 12.90
CA TYR A 52 -0.68 -8.60 12.45
C TYR A 52 -0.70 -9.41 11.16
N ARG A 53 -1.73 -10.23 10.92
CA ARG A 53 -1.89 -10.92 9.62
C ARG A 53 -2.08 -9.93 8.48
N MET A 54 -2.90 -8.89 8.66
CA MET A 54 -3.06 -7.82 7.66
C MET A 54 -1.76 -7.02 7.47
N MET A 55 -1.06 -6.68 8.57
CA MET A 55 0.25 -6.02 8.48
C MET A 55 1.28 -6.87 7.75
N LEU A 56 1.29 -8.19 7.98
CA LEU A 56 2.14 -9.13 7.25
C LEU A 56 1.85 -9.10 5.75
N CYS A 57 0.58 -9.13 5.35
CA CYS A 57 0.18 -8.99 3.95
C CYS A 57 0.67 -7.66 3.35
N ILE A 58 0.47 -6.53 4.05
CA ILE A 58 0.97 -5.22 3.62
C ILE A 58 2.49 -5.25 3.44
N SER A 59 3.24 -5.80 4.39
CA SER A 59 4.70 -5.87 4.30
C SER A 59 5.19 -6.76 3.15
N VAL A 60 4.54 -7.90 2.89
CA VAL A 60 4.88 -8.79 1.76
C VAL A 60 4.62 -8.08 0.42
N LEU A 61 3.45 -7.48 0.26
CA LEU A 61 3.11 -6.69 -0.94
C LEU A 61 4.07 -5.50 -1.10
N GLY A 62 4.44 -4.86 0.01
CA GLY A 62 5.40 -3.77 0.06
C GLY A 62 6.80 -4.19 -0.43
N ILE A 63 7.30 -5.37 -0.04
CA ILE A 63 8.57 -5.89 -0.56
C ILE A 63 8.48 -6.11 -2.08
N ILE A 64 7.40 -6.72 -2.56
CA ILE A 64 7.21 -6.95 -4.00
C ILE A 64 7.24 -5.62 -4.76
N GLN A 65 6.51 -4.61 -4.27
CA GLN A 65 6.50 -3.28 -4.87
C GLN A 65 7.89 -2.62 -4.80
N GLN A 66 8.59 -2.70 -3.68
CA GLN A 66 9.91 -2.09 -3.50
C GLN A 66 10.98 -2.75 -4.38
N VAL A 67 10.89 -4.06 -4.64
CA VAL A 67 11.76 -4.74 -5.62
C VAL A 67 11.56 -4.14 -7.01
N ILE A 68 10.32 -3.84 -7.40
CA ILE A 68 10.04 -3.16 -8.67
C ILE A 68 10.51 -1.71 -8.63
N GLY A 69 10.44 -1.06 -7.47
CA GLY A 69 11.05 0.25 -7.23
C GLY A 69 12.58 0.25 -7.42
N LEU A 70 13.28 -0.80 -6.97
CA LEU A 70 14.70 -1.00 -7.25
C LEU A 70 14.94 -1.12 -8.76
N ILE A 71 14.14 -1.95 -9.46
CA ILE A 71 14.22 -2.08 -10.92
C ILE A 71 14.00 -0.71 -11.59
N SER A 72 13.06 0.10 -11.10
CA SER A 72 12.80 1.46 -11.60
C SER A 72 14.04 2.36 -11.42
N GLY A 73 14.76 2.24 -10.31
CA GLY A 73 16.03 2.92 -10.09
C GLY A 73 17.09 2.52 -11.12
N PHE A 74 17.24 1.22 -11.39
CA PHE A 74 18.14 0.73 -12.45
C PHE A 74 17.71 1.21 -13.84
N LEU A 75 16.41 1.17 -14.16
CA LEU A 75 15.86 1.68 -15.43
C LEU A 75 16.06 3.19 -15.60
N THR A 76 16.18 3.93 -14.50
CA THR A 76 16.48 5.36 -14.52
C THR A 76 17.92 5.64 -14.93
N ILE A 77 18.86 4.85 -14.41
CA ILE A 77 20.29 4.99 -14.73
C ILE A 77 20.60 4.39 -16.12
N TRP A 78 20.04 3.21 -16.40
CA TRP A 78 20.23 2.42 -17.61
C TRP A 78 18.88 2.06 -18.23
N PRO A 79 18.28 2.98 -19.02
CA PRO A 79 16.99 2.73 -19.63
C PRO A 79 17.07 1.55 -20.59
N LEU A 80 16.25 0.53 -20.34
CA LEU A 80 16.10 -0.63 -21.20
C LEU A 80 15.04 -0.37 -22.28
N GLU A 81 15.31 -0.83 -23.50
CA GLU A 81 14.34 -0.76 -24.61
C GLU A 81 13.32 -1.92 -24.58
N ASN A 82 13.45 -2.85 -23.63
CA ASN A 82 12.57 -4.01 -23.52
C ASN A 82 11.19 -3.63 -22.94
N VAL A 83 10.24 -3.45 -23.85
CA VAL A 83 8.84 -3.13 -23.56
C VAL A 83 8.13 -4.20 -22.70
N TYR A 84 8.48 -5.48 -22.88
CA TYR A 84 7.81 -6.57 -22.15
C TYR A 84 8.22 -6.61 -20.69
N ALA A 85 9.51 -6.43 -20.40
CA ALA A 85 10.03 -6.40 -19.04
C ALA A 85 9.41 -5.25 -18.23
N THR A 86 9.36 -4.05 -18.83
CA THR A 86 8.73 -2.89 -18.19
C THR A 86 7.22 -3.08 -18.00
N LYS A 87 6.53 -3.70 -18.95
CA LYS A 87 5.10 -4.02 -18.81
C LYS A 87 4.82 -4.96 -17.63
N ILE A 88 5.58 -6.06 -17.51
CA ILE A 88 5.40 -7.03 -16.41
C ILE A 88 5.67 -6.36 -15.06
N ALA A 89 6.73 -5.56 -14.96
CA ALA A 89 7.05 -4.80 -13.76
C ALA A 89 5.92 -3.81 -13.41
N GLY A 90 5.40 -3.05 -14.38
CA GLY A 90 4.28 -2.13 -14.16
C GLY A 90 2.99 -2.84 -13.71
N ALA A 91 2.70 -4.01 -14.29
CA ALA A 91 1.55 -4.83 -13.92
C ALA A 91 1.64 -5.40 -12.49
N LEU A 92 2.83 -5.43 -11.90
CA LEU A 92 3.03 -5.79 -10.50
C LEU A 92 3.18 -4.57 -9.59
N PHE A 93 3.61 -3.42 -10.10
CA PHE A 93 3.89 -2.24 -9.27
C PHE A 93 2.59 -1.65 -8.70
N GLU A 94 1.68 -1.22 -9.57
CA GLU A 94 0.48 -0.51 -9.10
C GLU A 94 -0.53 -1.39 -8.39
N PRO A 95 -0.91 -2.58 -8.89
CA PRO A 95 -1.90 -3.40 -8.21
C PRO A 95 -1.51 -3.77 -6.77
N MET A 96 -0.21 -3.94 -6.51
CA MET A 96 0.29 -4.21 -5.16
C MET A 96 0.10 -2.98 -4.26
N TRP A 97 0.37 -1.77 -4.77
CA TRP A 97 0.09 -0.53 -4.04
C TRP A 97 -1.40 -0.35 -3.74
N MET A 98 -2.28 -0.57 -4.73
CA MET A 98 -3.73 -0.52 -4.53
C MET A 98 -4.19 -1.52 -3.47
N CYS A 99 -3.71 -2.76 -3.56
CA CYS A 99 -4.04 -3.81 -2.61
C CYS A 99 -3.58 -3.46 -1.19
N MET A 100 -2.40 -2.87 -1.03
CA MET A 100 -1.94 -2.35 0.26
C MET A 100 -2.84 -1.27 0.82
N LEU A 101 -3.32 -0.33 0.01
CA LEU A 101 -4.28 0.70 0.46
C LEU A 101 -5.60 0.10 0.93
N TYR A 102 -6.11 -0.93 0.24
CA TYR A 102 -7.27 -1.67 0.72
C TYR A 102 -7.00 -2.32 2.09
N PHE A 103 -5.84 -2.94 2.29
CA PHE A 103 -5.47 -3.50 3.59
C PHE A 103 -5.29 -2.43 4.67
N ILE A 104 -4.76 -1.25 4.34
CA ILE A 104 -4.63 -0.13 5.28
C ILE A 104 -6.01 0.34 5.74
N PHE A 105 -6.97 0.45 4.82
CA PHE A 105 -8.36 0.74 5.18
C PHE A 105 -8.93 -0.35 6.10
N LEU A 106 -8.79 -1.63 5.76
CA LEU A 106 -9.27 -2.73 6.61
C LEU A 106 -8.61 -2.75 7.98
N LEU A 107 -7.33 -2.40 8.07
CA LEU A 107 -6.60 -2.26 9.32
C LEU A 107 -7.20 -1.14 10.18
N SER A 108 -7.60 -0.02 9.58
CA SER A 108 -8.27 1.08 10.29
C SER A 108 -9.62 0.63 10.88
N VAL A 109 -10.42 -0.13 10.12
CA VAL A 109 -11.72 -0.67 10.56
C VAL A 109 -11.53 -1.71 11.66
N ASN A 110 -10.53 -2.60 11.52
CA ASN A 110 -10.21 -3.59 12.54
C ASN A 110 -9.84 -2.94 13.87
N ARG A 111 -9.06 -1.85 13.84
CA ARG A 111 -8.67 -1.09 15.04
C ARG A 111 -9.85 -0.37 15.69
N LEU A 112 -10.81 0.14 14.92
CA LEU A 112 -12.06 0.67 15.48
C LEU A 112 -12.84 -0.40 16.26
N GLY A 113 -12.83 -1.65 15.78
CA GLY A 113 -13.41 -2.79 16.49
C GLY A 113 -12.83 -3.01 17.89
N ILE A 114 -11.53 -2.79 18.06
CA ILE A 114 -10.83 -2.96 19.36
C ILE A 114 -11.25 -1.89 20.37
N VAL A 115 -11.49 -0.66 19.90
CA VAL A 115 -11.94 0.46 20.74
C VAL A 115 -13.36 0.23 21.27
N SER A 116 -14.20 -0.49 20.52
CA SER A 116 -15.54 -0.87 20.97
C SER A 116 -15.48 -1.88 22.13
N THR A 117 -16.33 -1.71 23.13
CA THR A 117 -16.40 -2.61 24.30
C THR A 117 -17.23 -3.86 24.05
N SER A 118 -18.07 -3.88 22.99
CA SER A 118 -18.97 -5.00 22.72
C SER A 118 -18.25 -6.20 22.09
N TYR A 119 -18.33 -7.36 22.73
CA TYR A 119 -17.77 -8.62 22.22
C TYR A 119 -18.41 -9.06 20.89
N VAL A 120 -19.73 -8.92 20.78
CA VAL A 120 -20.49 -9.27 19.55
C VAL A 120 -19.99 -8.44 18.37
N TYR A 121 -19.77 -7.14 18.59
CA TYR A 121 -19.25 -6.24 17.58
C TYR A 121 -17.84 -6.63 17.11
N LYS A 122 -16.95 -7.03 18.04
CA LYS A 122 -15.59 -7.48 17.69
C LYS A 122 -15.59 -8.72 16.79
N ASN A 123 -16.42 -9.71 17.09
CA ASN A 123 -16.50 -10.94 16.28
C ASN A 123 -17.07 -10.66 14.88
N TRP A 124 -18.08 -9.78 14.80
CA TRP A 124 -18.66 -9.35 13.54
C TRP A 124 -17.64 -8.59 12.65
N ILE A 125 -16.93 -7.61 13.23
CA ILE A 125 -15.87 -6.87 12.52
C ILE A 125 -14.76 -7.81 12.04
N THR A 126 -14.35 -8.78 12.88
CA THR A 126 -13.33 -9.77 12.51
C THR A 126 -13.75 -10.56 11.27
N SER A 127 -15.00 -11.03 11.25
CA SER A 127 -15.57 -11.80 10.14
C SER A 127 -15.63 -10.96 8.85
N ILE A 128 -16.10 -9.71 8.95
CA ILE A 128 -16.15 -8.79 7.81
C ILE A 128 -14.75 -8.48 7.29
N CYS A 129 -13.78 -8.17 8.16
CA CYS A 129 -12.41 -7.92 7.75
C CYS A 129 -11.78 -9.12 7.04
N ASN A 130 -12.13 -10.36 7.39
CA ASN A 130 -11.65 -11.55 6.68
C ASN A 130 -12.23 -11.64 5.27
N VAL A 131 -13.55 -11.45 5.11
CA VAL A 131 -14.21 -11.47 3.80
C VAL A 131 -13.68 -10.34 2.92
N LEU A 132 -13.60 -9.13 3.46
CA LEU A 132 -13.07 -7.97 2.72
C LEU A 132 -11.59 -8.13 2.38
N SER A 133 -10.78 -8.76 3.24
CA SER A 133 -9.37 -9.06 2.91
C SER A 133 -9.26 -9.97 1.70
N LEU A 134 -10.12 -11.00 1.61
CA LEU A 134 -10.18 -11.86 0.44
C LEU A 134 -10.59 -11.08 -0.81
N VAL A 135 -11.62 -10.24 -0.69
CA VAL A 135 -12.06 -9.36 -1.80
C VAL A 135 -10.94 -8.42 -2.24
N SER A 136 -10.18 -7.83 -1.32
CA SER A 136 -9.04 -6.95 -1.63
C SER A 136 -7.94 -7.67 -2.41
N ILE A 137 -7.65 -8.93 -2.06
CA ILE A 137 -6.68 -9.75 -2.81
C ILE A 137 -7.22 -10.05 -4.22
N LEU A 138 -8.48 -10.44 -4.33
CA LEU A 138 -9.11 -10.73 -5.62
C LEU A 138 -9.15 -9.49 -6.52
N LEU A 139 -9.45 -8.32 -5.98
CA LEU A 139 -9.40 -7.05 -6.70
C LEU A 139 -7.98 -6.75 -7.17
N GLY A 140 -6.98 -6.88 -6.29
CA GLY A 140 -5.56 -6.72 -6.65
C GLY A 140 -5.15 -7.64 -7.80
N LEU A 141 -5.50 -8.93 -7.74
CA LEU A 141 -5.27 -9.89 -8.81
C LEU A 141 -6.00 -9.51 -10.11
N GLY A 142 -7.24 -9.02 -10.01
CA GLY A 142 -8.00 -8.52 -11.15
C GLY A 142 -7.29 -7.37 -11.85
N PHE A 143 -6.72 -6.41 -11.10
CA PHE A 143 -5.90 -5.34 -11.67
C PHE A 143 -4.61 -5.90 -12.31
N VAL A 144 -3.88 -6.81 -11.66
CA VAL A 144 -2.69 -7.44 -12.27
C VAL A 144 -3.04 -8.06 -13.63
N ILE A 145 -4.13 -8.82 -13.71
CA ILE A 145 -4.60 -9.41 -14.97
C ILE A 145 -4.93 -8.32 -15.99
N ALA A 146 -5.65 -7.26 -15.58
CA ALA A 146 -5.98 -6.13 -16.45
C ALA A 146 -4.72 -5.48 -17.04
N PHE A 147 -3.69 -5.19 -16.23
CA PHE A 147 -2.42 -4.61 -16.70
C PHE A 147 -1.58 -5.53 -17.59
N LEU A 148 -1.81 -6.84 -17.55
CA LEU A 148 -1.18 -7.78 -18.47
C LEU A 148 -1.86 -7.79 -19.85
N THR A 149 -3.12 -7.36 -19.95
CA THR A 149 -3.84 -7.26 -21.24
C THR A 149 -3.16 -6.26 -22.19
N PRO A 150 -3.24 -6.44 -23.51
CA PRO A 150 -2.62 -5.51 -24.46
C PRO A 150 -3.19 -4.09 -24.39
N ASN A 151 -4.46 -3.93 -23.98
CA ASN A 151 -5.16 -2.64 -24.01
C ASN A 151 -4.84 -1.74 -22.83
N VAL A 152 -4.44 -2.31 -21.69
CA VAL A 152 -4.07 -1.59 -20.48
C VAL A 152 -2.61 -1.86 -20.21
N THR A 153 -1.75 -0.92 -20.62
CA THR A 153 -0.30 -1.06 -20.46
C THR A 153 0.22 0.08 -19.59
N MET A 154 0.93 -0.28 -18.53
CA MET A 154 1.71 0.65 -17.72
C MET A 154 3.19 0.51 -18.06
N ARG A 155 3.89 1.61 -18.26
CA ARG A 155 5.34 1.62 -18.56
C ARG A 155 6.05 2.65 -17.71
N TYR A 156 7.28 2.34 -17.37
CA TYR A 156 8.18 3.29 -16.75
C TYR A 156 8.66 4.30 -17.80
N ASP A 157 8.46 5.59 -17.52
CA ASP A 157 8.92 6.69 -18.34
C ASP A 157 10.19 7.28 -17.72
N PRO A 158 11.38 7.00 -18.27
CA PRO A 158 12.65 7.45 -17.70
C PRO A 158 12.87 8.96 -17.84
N TYR A 159 12.02 9.67 -18.58
CA TYR A 159 12.12 11.12 -18.75
C TYR A 159 11.44 11.89 -17.61
N ILE A 160 10.43 11.29 -16.97
CA ILE A 160 9.73 11.87 -15.83
C ILE A 160 9.90 11.05 -14.53
N TYR A 161 10.67 9.97 -14.61
CA TYR A 161 10.97 9.07 -13.50
C TYR A 161 9.72 8.48 -12.83
N ALA A 162 8.72 8.11 -13.63
CA ALA A 162 7.44 7.62 -13.12
C ALA A 162 6.83 6.52 -14.00
N TRP A 163 6.04 5.68 -13.37
CA TRP A 163 5.18 4.72 -14.07
C TRP A 163 3.96 5.45 -14.63
N ARG A 164 3.65 5.23 -15.90
CA ARG A 164 2.53 5.89 -16.59
C ARG A 164 1.67 4.89 -17.34
N TYR A 165 0.38 5.18 -17.36
CA TYR A 165 -0.56 4.56 -18.28
C TYR A 165 -0.26 4.99 -19.72
N PHE A 166 -0.30 4.03 -20.64
CA PHE A 166 -0.33 4.34 -22.07
C PHE A 166 -1.68 4.97 -22.42
N HIS A 167 -1.70 5.93 -23.33
CA HIS A 167 -2.90 6.72 -23.66
C HIS A 167 -3.92 5.93 -24.52
N THR A 168 -4.56 4.93 -23.91
CA THR A 168 -5.72 4.20 -24.47
C THR A 168 -6.98 4.51 -23.67
N THR A 169 -8.15 4.33 -24.27
CA THR A 169 -9.43 4.52 -23.59
C THR A 169 -9.58 3.54 -22.42
N GLU A 170 -9.15 2.30 -22.58
CA GLU A 170 -9.22 1.26 -21.56
C GLU A 170 -8.31 1.59 -20.37
N ALA A 171 -7.08 2.05 -20.63
CA ALA A 171 -6.16 2.47 -19.58
C ALA A 171 -6.71 3.67 -18.79
N PHE A 172 -7.39 4.60 -19.47
CA PHE A 172 -8.07 5.71 -18.82
C PHE A 172 -9.21 5.24 -17.90
N ILE A 173 -10.03 4.28 -18.34
CA ILE A 173 -11.09 3.71 -17.51
C ILE A 173 -10.50 3.02 -16.27
N VAL A 174 -9.42 2.26 -16.42
CA VAL A 174 -8.74 1.61 -15.28
C VAL A 174 -8.18 2.65 -14.31
N ALA A 175 -7.51 3.69 -14.80
CA ALA A 175 -6.99 4.78 -13.97
C ALA A 175 -8.10 5.54 -13.24
N MET A 176 -9.24 5.77 -13.89
CA MET A 176 -10.41 6.37 -13.25
C MET A 176 -11.00 5.46 -12.16
N PHE A 177 -11.11 4.17 -12.43
CA PHE A 177 -11.60 3.19 -11.46
C PHE A 177 -10.67 3.07 -10.25
N GLU A 178 -9.35 3.09 -10.48
CA GLU A 178 -8.34 3.22 -9.43
C GLU A 178 -8.59 4.48 -8.58
N ALA A 179 -8.64 5.67 -9.19
CA ALA A 179 -8.85 6.91 -8.46
C ALA A 179 -10.17 6.90 -7.66
N CYS A 180 -11.27 6.48 -8.29
CA CYS A 180 -12.59 6.39 -7.66
C CYS A 180 -12.67 5.36 -6.53
N SER A 181 -11.84 4.32 -6.55
CA SER A 181 -11.81 3.32 -5.47
C SER A 181 -10.89 3.74 -4.33
N LEU A 182 -9.70 4.26 -4.63
CA LEU A 182 -8.69 4.59 -3.63
C LEU A 182 -8.98 5.87 -2.87
N THR A 183 -9.50 6.91 -3.54
CA THR A 183 -9.73 8.21 -2.88
C THR A 183 -10.76 8.10 -1.75
N PRO A 184 -11.95 7.50 -1.93
CA PRO A 184 -12.91 7.36 -0.83
C PRO A 184 -12.38 6.48 0.30
N LEU A 185 -11.69 5.39 0.00
CA LEU A 185 -11.12 4.50 1.02
C LEU A 185 -10.03 5.19 1.84
N SER A 186 -9.21 6.03 1.21
CA SER A 186 -8.19 6.82 1.89
C SER A 186 -8.83 7.86 2.82
N ILE A 187 -9.89 8.54 2.38
CA ILE A 187 -10.65 9.48 3.20
C ILE A 187 -11.29 8.76 4.39
N LEU A 188 -11.96 7.62 4.15
CA LEU A 188 -12.57 6.83 5.21
C LEU A 188 -11.55 6.31 6.22
N SER A 189 -10.37 5.88 5.75
CA SER A 189 -9.25 5.49 6.61
C SER A 189 -8.79 6.65 7.50
N LEU A 190 -8.65 7.86 6.94
CA LEU A 190 -8.30 9.05 7.70
C LEU A 190 -9.36 9.37 8.78
N VAL A 191 -10.65 9.34 8.43
CA VAL A 191 -11.75 9.55 9.38
C VAL A 191 -11.70 8.50 10.50
N ASN A 192 -11.47 7.24 10.16
CA ASN A 192 -11.34 6.15 11.15
C ASN A 192 -10.19 6.42 12.13
N TYR A 193 -9.02 6.85 11.63
CA TYR A 193 -7.88 7.18 12.50
C TYR A 193 -8.15 8.38 13.40
N ILE A 194 -8.83 9.42 12.92
CA ILE A 194 -9.27 10.54 13.77
C ILE A 194 -10.20 10.04 14.88
N GLY A 195 -11.16 9.17 14.55
CA GLY A 195 -12.06 8.55 15.52
C GLY A 195 -11.32 7.74 16.59
N ILE A 196 -10.33 6.94 16.18
CA ILE A 196 -9.47 6.16 17.10
C ILE A 196 -8.72 7.10 18.04
N LEU A 197 -8.12 8.17 17.53
CA LEU A 197 -7.38 9.14 18.33
C LEU A 197 -8.28 9.82 19.39
N ILE A 198 -9.47 10.27 18.99
CA ILE A 198 -10.44 10.87 19.92
C ILE A 198 -10.85 9.86 21.00
N ALA A 199 -11.11 8.61 20.61
CA ALA A 199 -11.51 7.58 21.56
C ALA A 199 -10.40 7.24 22.56
N ILE A 200 -9.14 7.15 22.11
CA ILE A 200 -7.99 6.96 22.99
C ILE A 200 -7.85 8.14 23.93
N TYR A 201 -7.93 9.37 23.42
CA TYR A 201 -7.82 10.58 24.23
C TYR A 201 -8.88 10.64 25.34
N ARG A 202 -10.16 10.40 25.00
CA ARG A 202 -11.25 10.36 25.98
C ARG A 202 -11.04 9.27 27.03
N LYS A 203 -10.58 8.09 26.62
CA LYS A 203 -10.29 6.98 27.54
C LYS A 203 -9.17 7.35 28.51
N VAL A 204 -8.07 7.93 28.02
CA VAL A 204 -6.96 8.38 28.86
C VAL A 204 -7.40 9.47 29.83
N SER A 205 -8.19 10.45 29.38
CA SER A 205 -8.74 11.51 30.24
C SER A 205 -9.63 10.93 31.35
N SER A 206 -10.49 9.96 31.05
CA SER A 206 -11.36 9.34 32.05
C SER A 206 -10.59 8.61 33.17
N ILE A 207 -9.45 8.00 32.84
CA ILE A 207 -8.57 7.34 33.82
C ILE A 207 -7.94 8.37 34.75
N HIS A 208 -7.50 9.52 34.22
CA HIS A 208 -6.91 10.58 35.04
C HIS A 208 -7.95 11.25 35.95
N SER A 209 -9.18 11.45 35.46
CA SER A 209 -10.27 12.01 36.28
C SER A 209 -10.81 11.02 37.32
N GLY A 210 -10.79 9.71 37.03
CA GLY A 210 -11.22 8.65 37.95
C GLY A 210 -10.16 8.25 39.00
N GLY A 211 -8.90 8.62 38.80
CA GLY A 211 -7.78 8.32 39.70
C GLY A 211 -7.74 9.11 41.02
N ALA A 212 -8.76 9.93 41.31
CA ALA A 212 -8.82 10.72 42.55
C ALA A 212 -9.44 9.98 43.75
N GLN A 213 -9.98 8.77 43.61
CA GLN A 213 -10.45 7.97 44.76
C GLN A 213 -10.27 6.46 44.55
N ILE A 214 -9.05 5.96 44.71
CA ILE A 214 -8.86 4.59 45.20
C ILE A 214 -8.63 4.72 46.70
N GLN A 215 -9.71 4.83 47.47
CA GLN A 215 -9.66 4.50 48.89
C GLN A 215 -9.38 3.01 48.98
N LEU A 216 -8.14 2.66 49.33
CA LEU A 216 -7.80 1.31 49.77
C LEU A 216 -8.72 0.95 50.94
N PRO A 217 -9.56 -0.09 50.85
CA PRO A 217 -10.20 -0.63 52.03
C PRO A 217 -9.09 -1.19 52.92
N LEU A 218 -8.95 -0.58 54.11
CA LEU A 218 -8.23 -1.14 55.25
C LEU A 218 -8.83 -2.49 55.65
#